data_AF-A0AAD1ZY49-F1
#
_entry.id   AF-A0AAD1ZY49-F1
#
_cell.length_a   1.000
_cell.length_b   1.000
_cell.length_c   1.000
_cell.angle_alpha   90.00
_cell.angle_beta   90.00
_cell.angle_gamma   90.00
#
_symmetry.space_group_name_H-M   'P 1'
#
loop_
_entity.id
_entity.type
_entity.pdbx_description
1 polymer ?
#
loop_
_entity_poly.entity_id
_entity_poly.type
_entity_poly.pdbx_seq_one_letter_code
_entity_poly.pdbx_strand_id
1 'polypeptide(L)'
;MATRFLLAFAICRLIVTVGLTLDPTELLLLEVEGVLSLEPADLGAASRDFGGMQNAEPLAVLHPGSAVDVARLVKAAYESGQGFTVSARGHGHSIKGQAMTTNGVVVQMSGSSKVAPPRISEKFMYVDVWGGELWINVLSSTLKYGLAPKSWTDYLYLSVGGTLSNAGISGQAFNHGPQISNIYELDVVTGPGVGRPFTCENCKGMETRLKEWDHRRESARTATE
;
A
#
# COMPACT_ATOMS: atom_id res chain seq x y z
N MET A 1 3.45 53.59 7.76
CA MET A 1 4.12 52.34 8.21
C MET A 1 3.13 51.33 8.79
N ALA A 2 2.25 51.72 9.71
CA ALA A 2 1.31 50.80 10.40
C ALA A 2 0.42 49.97 9.45
N THR A 3 -0.08 50.54 8.36
CA THR A 3 -0.92 49.84 7.37
C THR A 3 -0.19 48.72 6.63
N ARG A 4 1.12 48.86 6.35
CA ARG A 4 1.92 47.79 5.72
C ARG A 4 2.19 46.63 6.67
N PHE A 5 2.40 46.91 7.96
CA PHE A 5 2.57 45.89 8.99
C PHE A 5 1.28 45.09 9.23
N LEU A 6 0.13 45.76 9.30
CA LEU A 6 -1.17 45.10 9.46
C LEU A 6 -1.52 44.22 8.26
N LEU A 7 -1.20 44.65 7.04
CA LEU A 7 -1.40 43.85 5.83
C LEU A 7 -0.52 42.59 5.84
N ALA A 8 0.76 42.72 6.18
CA ALA A 8 1.68 41.59 6.28
C ALA A 8 1.27 40.61 7.38
N PHE A 9 0.80 41.11 8.53
CA PHE A 9 0.31 40.27 9.63
C PHE A 9 -0.97 39.52 9.26
N ALA A 10 -1.88 40.18 8.53
CA ALA A 10 -3.10 39.55 8.01
C ALA A 10 -2.79 38.48 6.96
N ILE A 11 -1.84 38.73 6.05
CA ILE A 11 -1.38 37.75 5.06
C ILE A 11 -0.68 36.57 5.74
N CYS A 12 0.23 36.80 6.69
CA CYS A 12 0.86 35.73 7.46
C CYS A 12 -0.17 34.92 8.27
N ARG A 13 -1.14 35.58 8.90
CA ARG A 13 -2.25 34.91 9.59
C ARG A 13 -3.06 34.09 8.59
N LEU A 14 -3.38 34.61 7.42
CA LEU A 14 -4.11 33.88 6.38
C LEU A 14 -3.32 32.65 5.91
N ILE A 15 -2.02 32.79 5.62
CA ILE A 15 -1.12 31.69 5.24
C ILE A 15 -1.06 30.61 6.33
N VAL A 16 -0.98 31.01 7.59
CA VAL A 16 -0.95 30.08 8.75
C VAL A 16 -2.32 29.44 9.00
N THR A 17 -3.43 30.12 8.69
CA THR A 17 -4.79 29.63 8.97
C THR A 17 -5.33 28.76 7.84
N VAL A 18 -4.98 29.08 6.58
CA VAL A 18 -5.42 28.33 5.39
C VAL A 18 -4.44 27.18 5.09
N GLY A 19 -3.20 27.28 5.55
CA GLY A 19 -2.10 26.47 5.03
C GLY A 19 -1.78 26.90 3.60
N LEU A 20 -0.52 27.10 3.26
CA LEU A 20 -0.16 27.06 1.85
C LEU A 20 -0.33 25.60 1.43
N THR A 21 -1.39 25.34 0.67
CA THR A 21 -1.61 24.06 0.00
C THR A 21 -0.39 23.80 -0.88
N LEU A 22 0.14 22.58 -0.86
CA LEU A 22 1.10 22.17 -1.87
C LEU A 22 0.57 22.54 -3.23
N ASP A 23 1.39 23.24 -4.01
CA ASP A 23 1.07 23.49 -5.41
C ASP A 23 1.11 22.11 -6.10
N PRO A 24 0.01 21.64 -6.70
CA PRO A 24 -0.02 20.39 -7.46
C PRO A 24 1.10 20.31 -8.52
N THR A 25 1.61 21.47 -8.95
CA THR A 25 2.75 21.59 -9.86
C THR A 25 4.04 20.96 -9.31
N GLU A 26 4.30 21.01 -8.01
CA GLU A 26 5.47 20.34 -7.41
C GLU A 26 5.35 18.83 -7.47
N LEU A 27 4.13 18.28 -7.36
CA LEU A 27 3.89 16.85 -7.50
C LEU A 27 4.01 16.39 -8.96
N LEU A 28 3.67 17.23 -9.93
CA LEU A 28 3.82 16.91 -11.35
C LEU A 28 5.30 16.83 -11.80
N LEU A 29 6.23 17.37 -11.02
CA LEU A 29 7.67 17.23 -11.24
C LEU A 29 8.23 15.89 -10.74
N LEU A 30 7.45 15.08 -10.03
CA LEU A 30 7.85 13.71 -9.68
C LEU A 30 7.92 12.86 -10.94
N GLU A 31 9.14 12.59 -11.39
CA GLU A 31 9.39 11.60 -12.42
C GLU A 31 9.09 10.20 -11.87
N VAL A 32 7.94 9.66 -12.25
CA VAL A 32 7.51 8.29 -11.91
C VAL A 32 7.28 7.47 -13.17
N GLU A 33 7.56 6.17 -13.10
CA GLU A 33 7.25 5.21 -14.16
C GLU A 33 5.75 4.92 -14.24
N GLY A 34 5.06 5.06 -13.11
CA GLY A 34 3.63 4.95 -12.92
C GLY A 34 2.85 6.14 -13.44
N VAL A 35 1.68 6.39 -12.83
CA VAL A 35 0.81 7.53 -13.17
C VAL A 35 0.45 8.25 -11.87
N LEU A 36 0.70 9.56 -11.83
CA LEU A 36 0.15 10.43 -10.81
C LEU A 36 -1.15 11.04 -11.34
N SER A 37 -2.28 10.63 -10.78
CA SER A 37 -3.62 11.02 -11.22
C SER A 37 -4.21 12.13 -10.34
N LEU A 38 -4.84 13.10 -10.99
CA LEU A 38 -5.69 14.13 -10.40
C LEU A 38 -7.14 13.99 -10.85
N GLU A 39 -7.49 12.90 -11.53
CA GLU A 39 -8.82 12.69 -12.09
C GLU A 39 -9.86 12.52 -10.97
N PRO A 40 -11.03 13.19 -11.05
CA PRO A 40 -12.05 13.11 -10.00
C PRO A 40 -12.50 11.68 -9.67
N ALA A 41 -12.47 10.77 -10.65
CA ALA A 41 -12.82 9.37 -10.45
C ALA A 41 -11.83 8.65 -9.51
N ASP A 42 -10.52 8.89 -9.68
CA ASP A 42 -9.48 8.28 -8.85
C ASP A 42 -9.47 8.88 -7.45
N LEU A 43 -9.59 10.21 -7.34
CA LEU A 43 -9.70 10.91 -6.06
C LEU A 43 -10.92 10.41 -5.27
N GLY A 44 -12.09 10.32 -5.92
CA GLY A 44 -13.34 9.84 -5.31
C GLY A 44 -13.35 8.35 -4.96
N ALA A 45 -12.51 7.53 -5.62
CA ALA A 45 -12.31 6.13 -5.25
C ALA A 45 -11.35 6.00 -4.05
N ALA A 46 -10.29 6.82 -4.01
CA ALA A 46 -9.32 6.83 -2.93
C ALA A 46 -9.85 7.47 -1.64
N SER A 47 -10.88 8.33 -1.74
CA SER A 47 -11.45 9.07 -0.61
C SER A 47 -12.39 8.26 0.29
N ARG A 48 -12.75 7.04 -0.11
CA ARG A 48 -13.68 6.15 0.61
C ARG A 48 -13.04 4.82 0.96
N ASP A 49 -13.49 4.18 2.02
CA ASP A 49 -13.06 2.82 2.40
C ASP A 49 -14.28 1.92 2.58
N PHE A 50 -14.03 0.64 2.88
CA PHE A 50 -15.08 -0.35 3.08
C PHE A 50 -16.05 0.01 4.22
N GLY A 51 -15.56 0.72 5.24
CA GLY A 51 -16.40 1.13 6.38
C GLY A 51 -17.45 2.17 5.99
N GLY A 52 -17.18 3.02 4.98
CA GLY A 52 -18.13 4.02 4.47
C GLY A 52 -18.50 5.12 5.47
N MET A 53 -17.85 5.19 6.63
CA MET A 53 -18.13 6.15 7.69
C MET A 53 -17.32 7.44 7.57
N GLN A 54 -16.18 7.39 6.86
CA GLN A 54 -15.28 8.52 6.67
C GLN A 54 -15.09 8.82 5.19
N ASN A 55 -14.85 10.09 4.88
CA ASN A 55 -14.46 10.53 3.56
C ASN A 55 -13.32 11.56 3.69
N ALA A 56 -12.22 11.32 2.99
CA ALA A 56 -11.06 12.19 2.98
C ALA A 56 -10.43 12.18 1.58
N GLU A 57 -10.70 13.23 0.81
CA GLU A 57 -10.19 13.37 -0.55
C GLU A 57 -8.69 13.71 -0.54
N PRO A 58 -7.84 12.93 -1.24
CA PRO A 58 -6.41 13.23 -1.34
C PRO A 58 -6.15 14.32 -2.39
N LEU A 59 -4.93 14.88 -2.37
CA LEU A 59 -4.48 15.83 -3.40
C LEU A 59 -4.23 15.14 -4.74
N ALA A 60 -3.76 13.89 -4.71
CA ALA A 60 -3.48 13.08 -5.88
C ALA A 60 -3.50 11.58 -5.54
N VAL A 61 -3.61 10.74 -6.57
CA VAL A 61 -3.45 9.29 -6.44
C VAL A 61 -2.28 8.83 -7.30
N LEU A 62 -1.27 8.23 -6.68
CA LEU A 62 -0.17 7.57 -7.39
C LEU A 62 -0.55 6.13 -7.68
N HIS A 63 -0.57 5.75 -8.95
CA HIS A 63 -0.55 4.36 -9.42
C HIS A 63 0.90 3.99 -9.75
N PRO A 64 1.67 3.42 -8.81
CA PRO A 64 3.10 3.21 -8.99
C PRO A 64 3.38 2.16 -10.08
N GLY A 65 4.39 2.43 -10.91
CA GLY A 65 4.96 1.46 -11.84
C GLY A 65 5.97 0.54 -11.17
N SER A 66 6.62 1.02 -10.11
CA SER A 66 7.62 0.26 -9.35
C SER A 66 7.73 0.74 -7.90
N ALA A 67 8.46 0.00 -7.08
CA ALA A 67 8.80 0.43 -5.71
C ALA A 67 9.61 1.74 -5.68
N VAL A 68 10.34 2.05 -6.76
CA VAL A 68 11.12 3.28 -6.91
C VAL A 68 10.19 4.51 -6.96
N ASP A 69 9.04 4.41 -7.64
CA ASP A 69 8.06 5.49 -7.66
C ASP A 69 7.54 5.81 -6.24
N VAL A 70 7.27 4.77 -5.45
CA VAL A 70 6.85 4.92 -4.06
C VAL A 70 7.95 5.58 -3.24
N ALA A 71 9.20 5.14 -3.41
CA ALA A 71 10.35 5.73 -2.73
C ALA A 71 10.56 7.21 -3.10
N ARG A 72 10.40 7.57 -4.38
CA ARG A 72 10.48 8.96 -4.85
C ARG A 72 9.40 9.83 -4.22
N LEU A 73 8.15 9.36 -4.19
CA LEU A 73 7.05 10.09 -3.55
C LEU A 73 7.30 10.30 -2.05
N VAL A 74 7.71 9.25 -1.33
CA VAL A 74 8.01 9.34 0.11
C VAL A 74 9.18 10.28 0.36
N LYS A 75 10.22 10.23 -0.48
CA LYS A 75 11.35 11.15 -0.42
C LYS A 75 10.91 12.59 -0.65
N ALA A 76 10.09 12.85 -1.67
CA ALA A 76 9.56 14.19 -1.94
C ALA A 76 8.69 14.71 -0.78
N ALA A 77 7.88 13.84 -0.16
CA ALA A 77 7.11 14.18 1.02
C ALA A 77 7.99 14.56 2.21
N TYR A 78 9.11 13.87 2.38
CA TYR A 78 10.09 14.11 3.44
C TYR A 78 10.92 15.39 3.21
N GLU A 79 11.34 15.64 1.97
CA GLU A 79 12.16 16.81 1.59
C GLU A 79 11.33 18.10 1.40
N SER A 80 10.00 17.98 1.26
CA SER A 80 9.11 19.14 1.14
C SER A 80 9.19 20.03 2.39
N GLY A 81 9.45 21.32 2.19
CA GLY A 81 9.52 22.29 3.29
C GLY A 81 8.21 22.47 4.06
N GLN A 82 7.06 22.13 3.45
CA GLN A 82 5.76 22.13 4.10
C GLN A 82 5.34 20.71 4.57
N GLY A 83 5.91 19.68 3.94
CA GLY A 83 5.55 18.29 4.17
C GLY A 83 4.17 17.95 3.61
N PHE A 84 4.02 16.70 3.17
CA PHE A 84 2.71 16.11 2.94
C PHE A 84 2.67 14.67 3.40
N THR A 85 1.45 14.18 3.57
CA THR A 85 1.24 12.80 3.99
C THR A 85 1.18 11.88 2.78
N VAL A 86 1.68 10.67 2.95
CA VAL A 86 1.60 9.61 1.95
C VAL A 86 0.87 8.44 2.59
N SER A 87 -0.18 7.96 1.94
CA SER A 87 -1.00 6.86 2.47
C SER A 87 -1.02 5.71 1.47
N ALA A 88 -0.49 4.54 1.87
CA ALA A 88 -0.53 3.35 1.03
C ALA A 88 -1.92 2.70 1.11
N ARG A 89 -2.58 2.59 -0.04
CA ARG A 89 -3.90 1.98 -0.17
C ARG A 89 -3.78 0.65 -0.91
N GLY A 90 -4.06 -0.44 -0.22
CA GLY A 90 -4.27 -1.76 -0.81
C GLY A 90 -5.60 -1.83 -1.55
N HIS A 91 -6.48 -2.74 -1.12
CA HIS A 91 -7.83 -2.88 -1.68
C HIS A 91 -8.90 -2.04 -0.98
N GLY A 92 -8.52 -1.05 -0.16
CA GLY A 92 -9.47 -0.13 0.50
C GLY A 92 -10.33 -0.76 1.60
N HIS A 93 -9.97 -1.92 2.14
CA HIS A 93 -10.77 -2.67 3.15
C HIS A 93 -10.64 -2.16 4.60
N SER A 94 -10.03 -1.01 4.81
CA SER A 94 -10.08 -0.27 6.08
C SER A 94 -11.52 0.16 6.39
N ILE A 95 -11.80 0.49 7.66
CA ILE A 95 -13.15 0.81 8.12
C ILE A 95 -13.29 2.19 8.76
N LYS A 96 -12.18 2.93 8.92
CA LYS A 96 -12.14 4.19 9.65
C LYS A 96 -11.05 5.14 9.11
N GLY A 97 -10.81 5.13 7.81
CA GLY A 97 -9.92 6.07 7.13
C GLY A 97 -8.42 5.77 7.25
N GLN A 98 -8.01 4.58 7.70
CA GLN A 98 -6.60 4.24 7.90
C GLN A 98 -5.76 4.32 6.60
N ALA A 99 -6.39 4.12 5.44
CA ALA A 99 -5.76 4.16 4.12
C ALA A 99 -6.08 5.43 3.33
N MET A 100 -6.44 6.52 4.02
CA MET A 100 -6.77 7.82 3.42
C MET A 100 -5.77 8.90 3.82
N THR A 101 -5.86 10.05 3.14
CA THR A 101 -5.22 11.30 3.55
C THR A 101 -6.01 12.50 3.03
N THR A 102 -6.05 13.60 3.78
CA THR A 102 -6.69 14.88 3.41
C THR A 102 -5.74 15.95 2.89
N ASN A 103 -4.43 15.79 3.08
CA ASN A 103 -3.41 16.74 2.63
C ASN A 103 -2.17 15.97 2.19
N GLY A 104 -2.34 15.21 1.11
CA GLY A 104 -1.36 14.21 0.72
C GLY A 104 -1.75 13.39 -0.48
N VAL A 105 -0.90 12.42 -0.76
CA VAL A 105 -1.03 11.53 -1.92
C VAL A 105 -1.36 10.12 -1.43
N VAL A 106 -2.41 9.53 -2.01
CA VAL A 106 -2.70 8.11 -1.82
C VAL A 106 -1.91 7.31 -2.84
N VAL A 107 -1.19 6.28 -2.42
CA VAL A 107 -0.54 5.32 -3.30
C VAL A 107 -1.48 4.14 -3.50
N GLN A 108 -2.06 4.01 -4.69
CA GLN A 108 -2.94 2.91 -5.06
C GLN A 108 -2.11 1.67 -5.40
N MET A 109 -1.85 0.84 -4.39
CA MET A 109 -0.94 -0.31 -4.47
C MET A 109 -1.53 -1.47 -5.28
N SER A 110 -2.84 -1.72 -5.21
CA SER A 110 -3.49 -2.80 -5.96
C SER A 110 -3.88 -2.37 -7.37
N GLY A 111 -3.86 -3.31 -8.32
CA GLY A 111 -4.33 -3.09 -9.70
C GLY A 111 -3.31 -2.44 -10.63
N SER A 112 -2.05 -2.28 -10.20
CA SER A 112 -0.98 -1.83 -11.09
C SER A 112 -0.54 -2.98 -12.01
N SER A 113 -0.83 -2.86 -13.31
CA SER A 113 -0.40 -3.82 -14.34
C SER A 113 1.09 -3.78 -14.65
N LYS A 114 1.79 -2.75 -14.18
CA LYS A 114 3.22 -2.54 -14.42
C LYS A 114 4.12 -3.30 -13.43
N VAL A 115 3.58 -3.69 -12.28
CA VAL A 115 4.35 -4.42 -11.27
C VAL A 115 4.46 -5.89 -11.63
N ALA A 116 5.61 -6.49 -11.31
CA ALA A 116 5.89 -7.89 -11.60
C ALA A 116 4.84 -8.83 -10.95
N PRO A 117 4.43 -9.90 -11.65
CA PRO A 117 3.53 -10.91 -11.09
C PRO A 117 4.22 -11.73 -9.99
N PRO A 118 3.45 -12.49 -9.18
CA PRO A 118 4.01 -13.41 -8.18
C PRO A 118 5.10 -14.32 -8.75
N ARG A 119 6.24 -14.41 -8.05
CA ARG A 119 7.38 -15.26 -8.43
C ARG A 119 7.50 -16.42 -7.46
N ILE A 120 7.29 -17.64 -7.95
CA ILE A 120 7.24 -18.85 -7.12
C ILE A 120 8.61 -19.54 -7.17
N SER A 121 9.06 -20.00 -6.01
CA SER A 121 10.27 -20.81 -5.86
C SER A 121 9.91 -22.19 -5.33
N GLU A 122 9.73 -23.18 -6.21
CA GLU A 122 9.40 -24.56 -5.83
C GLU A 122 10.49 -25.20 -4.95
N LYS A 123 11.76 -24.89 -5.26
CA LYS A 123 12.90 -25.43 -4.52
C LYS A 123 12.91 -24.97 -3.06
N PHE A 124 12.54 -23.72 -2.81
CA PHE A 124 12.64 -23.11 -1.49
C PHE A 124 11.26 -22.89 -0.84
N MET A 125 10.18 -23.30 -1.51
CA MET A 125 8.79 -23.28 -1.02
C MET A 125 8.36 -21.89 -0.52
N TYR A 126 8.56 -20.90 -1.38
CA TYR A 126 8.10 -19.53 -1.13
C TYR A 126 7.59 -18.87 -2.40
N VAL A 127 6.84 -17.79 -2.20
CA VAL A 127 6.43 -16.87 -3.25
C VAL A 127 6.86 -15.44 -2.88
N ASP A 128 7.49 -14.75 -3.83
CA ASP A 128 7.76 -13.30 -3.76
C ASP A 128 6.62 -12.55 -4.44
N VAL A 129 6.06 -11.56 -3.75
CA VAL A 129 4.88 -10.82 -4.21
C VAL A 129 4.97 -9.33 -3.91
N TRP A 130 4.43 -8.53 -4.83
CA TRP A 130 4.15 -7.12 -4.62
C TRP A 130 3.20 -6.93 -3.43
N GLY A 131 3.47 -5.95 -2.57
CA GLY A 131 2.63 -5.69 -1.40
C GLY A 131 1.18 -5.28 -1.74
N GLY A 132 0.93 -4.77 -2.95
CA GLY A 132 -0.42 -4.48 -3.44
C GLY A 132 -1.16 -5.67 -4.07
N GLU A 133 -0.51 -6.83 -4.23
CA GLU A 133 -1.11 -8.02 -4.81
C GLU A 133 -2.22 -8.58 -3.89
N LEU A 134 -3.28 -9.13 -4.48
CA LEU A 134 -4.38 -9.72 -3.74
C LEU A 134 -4.09 -11.18 -3.38
N TRP A 135 -4.47 -11.61 -2.18
CA TRP A 135 -4.29 -13.00 -1.74
C TRP A 135 -4.94 -14.04 -2.67
N ILE A 136 -6.04 -13.70 -3.34
CA ILE A 136 -6.66 -14.56 -4.36
C ILE A 136 -5.74 -14.80 -5.57
N ASN A 137 -4.97 -13.78 -5.99
CA ASN A 137 -4.03 -13.90 -7.09
C ASN A 137 -2.76 -14.64 -6.67
N VAL A 138 -2.31 -14.45 -5.43
CA VAL A 138 -1.23 -15.24 -4.83
C VAL A 138 -1.61 -16.73 -4.86
N LEU A 139 -2.77 -17.09 -4.30
CA LEU A 139 -3.29 -18.46 -4.31
C LEU A 139 -3.38 -19.03 -5.73
N SER A 140 -3.97 -18.26 -6.66
CA SER A 140 -4.12 -18.69 -8.05
C SER A 140 -2.77 -18.95 -8.74
N SER A 141 -1.73 -18.22 -8.35
CA SER A 141 -0.39 -18.36 -8.93
C SER A 141 0.37 -19.54 -8.32
N THR A 142 0.28 -19.74 -7.00
CA THR A 142 0.97 -20.81 -6.28
C THR A 142 0.37 -22.19 -6.57
N LEU A 143 -0.96 -22.26 -6.76
CA LEU A 143 -1.65 -23.52 -7.10
C LEU A 143 -1.20 -24.11 -8.44
N LYS A 144 -0.69 -23.29 -9.38
CA LYS A 144 -0.10 -23.76 -10.65
C LYS A 144 1.13 -24.66 -10.42
N TYR A 145 1.77 -24.52 -9.26
CA TYR A 145 2.91 -25.30 -8.82
C TYR A 145 2.54 -26.33 -7.75
N GLY A 146 1.24 -26.47 -7.43
CA GLY A 146 0.77 -27.33 -6.35
C GLY A 146 1.12 -26.83 -4.95
N LEU A 147 1.32 -25.51 -4.81
CA LEU A 147 1.71 -24.85 -3.56
C LEU A 147 0.65 -23.87 -3.08
N ALA A 148 0.68 -23.57 -1.78
CA ALA A 148 -0.19 -22.58 -1.15
C ALA A 148 0.43 -22.01 0.14
N PRO A 149 0.19 -20.72 0.45
CA PRO A 149 0.45 -20.14 1.77
C PRO A 149 -0.25 -20.90 2.92
N LYS A 150 0.37 -20.91 4.10
CA LYS A 150 -0.12 -21.68 5.27
C LYS A 150 -1.21 -20.98 6.09
N SER A 151 -1.22 -19.66 6.08
CA SER A 151 -2.12 -18.83 6.89
C SER A 151 -2.86 -17.85 6.00
N TRP A 152 -4.16 -17.71 6.24
CA TRP A 152 -5.07 -16.95 5.40
C TRP A 152 -5.81 -15.87 6.19
N THR A 153 -6.60 -15.11 5.45
CA THR A 153 -7.73 -14.32 5.93
C THR A 153 -9.01 -14.97 5.39
N ASP A 154 -10.13 -14.78 6.08
CA ASP A 154 -11.42 -15.35 5.65
C ASP A 154 -11.90 -14.79 4.30
N TYR A 155 -11.41 -13.60 3.92
CA TYR A 155 -11.68 -12.95 2.65
C TYR A 155 -10.38 -12.72 1.86
N LEU A 156 -10.35 -13.14 0.59
CA LEU A 156 -9.11 -13.20 -0.21
C LEU A 156 -8.87 -11.99 -1.13
N TYR A 157 -9.83 -11.06 -1.27
CA TYR A 157 -9.64 -9.80 -2.00
C TYR A 157 -9.06 -8.72 -1.08
N LEU A 158 -8.06 -9.11 -0.28
CA LEU A 158 -7.24 -8.23 0.53
C LEU A 158 -5.83 -8.21 -0.05
N SER A 159 -5.19 -7.05 -0.02
CA SER A 159 -3.79 -6.92 -0.44
C SER A 159 -2.85 -7.56 0.58
N VAL A 160 -1.76 -8.17 0.12
CA VAL A 160 -0.71 -8.76 0.96
C VAL A 160 -0.19 -7.76 2.00
N GLY A 161 0.33 -6.61 1.57
CA GLY A 161 0.87 -5.60 2.48
C GLY A 161 -0.17 -5.11 3.50
N GLY A 162 -1.42 -4.92 3.07
CA GLY A 162 -2.49 -4.48 3.97
C GLY A 162 -2.78 -5.46 5.12
N THR A 163 -2.80 -6.77 4.87
CA THR A 163 -3.01 -7.75 5.94
C THR A 163 -1.78 -7.88 6.83
N LEU A 164 -0.57 -7.78 6.27
CA LEU A 164 0.70 -7.85 7.01
C LEU A 164 0.97 -6.63 7.89
N SER A 165 0.45 -5.45 7.52
CA SER A 165 0.45 -4.27 8.39
C SER A 165 -0.50 -4.40 9.60
N ASN A 166 -1.32 -5.45 9.66
CA ASN A 166 -2.20 -5.76 10.79
C ASN A 166 -1.78 -7.07 11.47
N ALA A 167 -2.12 -8.21 10.87
CA ALA A 167 -1.74 -9.55 11.30
C ALA A 167 -2.07 -10.62 10.23
N GLY A 168 -3.30 -10.58 9.70
CA GLY A 168 -3.85 -11.60 8.80
C GLY A 168 -4.20 -12.89 9.53
N ILE A 169 -5.42 -13.01 10.02
CA ILE A 169 -5.88 -14.12 10.87
C ILE A 169 -7.05 -14.83 10.20
N SER A 170 -7.05 -16.16 10.28
CA SER A 170 -8.14 -17.06 9.92
C SER A 170 -7.99 -18.37 10.70
N GLY A 171 -8.79 -19.39 10.37
CA GLY A 171 -8.86 -20.68 11.05
C GLY A 171 -7.56 -21.48 11.05
N GLN A 172 -6.54 -21.16 10.25
CA GLN A 172 -5.25 -21.87 10.26
C GLN A 172 -4.27 -21.29 11.29
N ALA A 173 -4.59 -20.13 11.87
CA ALA A 173 -3.67 -19.41 12.74
C ALA A 173 -3.35 -20.14 14.06
N PHE A 174 -4.21 -21.07 14.51
CA PHE A 174 -3.90 -21.88 15.69
C PHE A 174 -2.71 -22.83 15.46
N ASN A 175 -2.49 -23.28 14.22
CA ASN A 175 -1.44 -24.24 13.87
C ASN A 175 -0.22 -23.56 13.24
N HIS A 176 -0.44 -22.51 12.44
CA HIS A 176 0.62 -21.86 11.67
C HIS A 176 0.92 -20.42 12.11
N GLY A 177 0.20 -19.91 13.13
CA GLY A 177 0.22 -18.49 13.46
C GLY A 177 -0.46 -17.63 12.39
N PRO A 178 -0.62 -16.31 12.65
CA PRO A 178 -1.13 -15.37 11.65
C PRO A 178 -0.20 -15.25 10.42
N GLN A 179 -0.65 -14.56 9.36
CA GLN A 179 0.14 -14.31 8.15
C GLN A 179 1.48 -13.64 8.48
N ILE A 180 1.51 -12.70 9.44
CA ILE A 180 2.75 -12.04 9.91
C ILE A 180 3.79 -12.99 10.53
N SER A 181 3.44 -14.23 10.85
CA SER A 181 4.38 -15.27 11.32
C SER A 181 4.92 -16.15 10.18
N ASN A 182 4.40 -15.97 8.97
CA ASN A 182 4.68 -16.81 7.80
C ASN A 182 5.42 -16.03 6.69
N ILE A 183 6.35 -15.16 7.09
CA ILE A 183 7.15 -14.34 6.17
C ILE A 183 8.65 -14.62 6.42
N TYR A 184 9.42 -14.63 5.35
CA TYR A 184 10.88 -14.74 5.37
C TYR A 184 11.54 -13.35 5.32
N GLU A 185 11.20 -12.53 4.34
CA GLU A 185 11.82 -11.21 4.12
C GLU A 185 10.83 -10.23 3.50
N LEU A 186 11.16 -8.95 3.62
CA LEU A 186 10.34 -7.84 3.17
C LEU A 186 11.18 -6.62 2.70
N ASP A 187 10.85 -6.05 1.55
CA ASP A 187 11.48 -4.84 0.99
C ASP A 187 10.73 -3.54 1.35
N VAL A 188 11.30 -2.68 2.20
CA VAL A 188 10.53 -1.57 2.79
C VAL A 188 10.96 -0.23 2.20
N VAL A 189 9.99 0.61 1.86
CA VAL A 189 10.21 2.06 1.67
C VAL A 189 9.94 2.77 2.99
N THR A 190 10.98 3.34 3.61
CA THR A 190 10.88 4.10 4.87
C THR A 190 10.75 5.60 4.65
N GLY A 191 10.29 6.31 5.68
CA GLY A 191 10.06 7.76 5.70
C GLY A 191 11.18 8.67 5.17
N PRO A 192 12.48 8.40 5.38
CA PRO A 192 13.53 9.23 4.78
C PRO A 192 13.72 9.02 3.28
N GLY A 193 13.02 8.06 2.67
CA GLY A 193 13.02 7.83 1.23
C GLY A 193 14.39 7.54 0.63
N VAL A 194 15.30 6.87 1.37
CA VAL A 194 16.69 6.62 0.94
C VAL A 194 16.74 5.68 -0.27
N GLY A 195 16.48 6.20 -1.46
CA GLY A 195 16.88 5.75 -2.81
C GLY A 195 16.42 4.39 -3.31
N ARG A 196 16.26 3.38 -2.45
CA ARG A 196 15.90 2.00 -2.78
C ARG A 196 15.14 1.38 -1.61
N PRO A 197 14.20 0.45 -1.87
CA PRO A 197 13.72 -0.45 -0.85
C PRO A 197 14.91 -1.17 -0.21
N PHE A 198 14.90 -1.35 1.11
CA PHE A 198 15.85 -2.26 1.75
C PHE A 198 15.14 -3.55 2.11
N THR A 199 15.80 -4.67 1.81
CA THR A 199 15.39 -5.98 2.26
C THR A 199 15.72 -6.11 3.74
N CYS A 200 14.72 -6.41 4.56
CA CYS A 200 14.97 -6.83 5.91
C CYS A 200 14.62 -8.31 6.09
N GLU A 201 15.63 -9.09 6.43
CA GLU A 201 15.47 -10.40 7.02
C GLU A 201 15.03 -10.21 8.48
N ASN A 202 13.82 -10.64 8.82
CA ASN A 202 13.13 -10.44 10.12
C ASN A 202 12.44 -9.08 10.37
N CYS A 203 12.32 -8.15 9.42
CA CYS A 203 11.42 -6.99 9.58
C CYS A 203 10.16 -7.14 8.75
N LYS A 204 9.05 -6.65 9.30
CA LYS A 204 7.76 -6.50 8.64
C LYS A 204 7.82 -5.27 7.69
N GLY A 205 7.95 -5.47 6.37
CA GLY A 205 8.29 -4.47 5.33
C GLY A 205 7.51 -4.54 4.00
N MET A 206 8.05 -4.64 2.76
CA MET A 206 7.23 -4.73 1.50
C MET A 206 7.87 -5.25 0.16
N GLU A 207 8.37 -6.49 0.12
CA GLU A 207 8.35 -7.45 -1.02
C GLU A 207 8.39 -8.79 -0.32
N THR A 208 7.25 -9.46 -0.27
CA THR A 208 7.05 -10.47 0.78
C THR A 208 7.47 -11.82 0.26
N ARG A 209 8.53 -12.39 0.84
CA ARG A 209 8.82 -13.81 0.67
C ARG A 209 7.98 -14.60 1.68
N LEU A 210 6.91 -15.26 1.24
CA LEU A 210 6.00 -15.99 2.12
C LEU A 210 6.43 -17.45 2.36
N LYS A 211 6.25 -17.97 3.59
CA LYS A 211 6.45 -19.39 3.92
C LYS A 211 5.30 -20.24 3.38
N GLU A 212 5.56 -21.13 2.43
CA GLU A 212 4.61 -22.15 1.97
C GLU A 212 4.95 -23.52 2.56
N TRP A 213 3.94 -24.24 3.05
CA TRP A 213 4.02 -25.68 3.36
C TRP A 213 2.63 -26.18 3.80
N ASP A 214 1.85 -26.66 2.85
CA ASP A 214 0.95 -27.80 3.08
C ASP A 214 1.03 -28.69 1.82
N HIS A 215 1.32 -29.98 1.99
CA HIS A 215 1.40 -30.97 0.91
C HIS A 215 0.06 -31.70 0.69
N ARG A 216 -1.04 -31.25 1.27
CA ARG A 216 -2.34 -31.87 1.02
C ARG A 216 -2.93 -31.48 -0.34
N ARG A 217 -2.95 -32.47 -1.24
CA ARG A 217 -3.97 -32.56 -2.30
C ARG A 217 -5.34 -32.69 -1.63
N GLU A 218 -5.99 -31.57 -1.30
CA GLU A 218 -7.39 -31.62 -0.90
C GLU A 218 -8.24 -31.82 -2.16
N SER A 219 -8.73 -33.04 -2.31
CA SER A 219 -9.63 -33.48 -3.37
C SER A 219 -10.95 -32.72 -3.26
N ALA A 220 -11.14 -31.68 -4.07
CA ALA A 220 -12.47 -31.11 -4.30
C ALA A 220 -13.32 -32.09 -5.14
N ARG A 221 -13.85 -33.12 -4.48
CA ARG A 221 -15.04 -33.84 -4.92
C ARG A 221 -16.17 -33.48 -3.98
N THR A 222 -17.29 -33.07 -4.61
CA THR A 222 -18.67 -33.15 -4.14
C THR A 222 -19.07 -32.36 -2.89
N ALA A 223 -19.77 -31.26 -3.13
CA ALA A 223 -20.98 -30.91 -2.39
C ALA A 223 -21.92 -30.12 -3.33
N THR A 224 -22.54 -30.85 -4.25
CA THR A 224 -23.92 -30.58 -4.65
C THR A 224 -24.80 -31.29 -3.63
N GLU A 225 -25.48 -30.51 -2.80
CA GLU A 225 -26.88 -30.63 -2.35
C GLU A 225 -27.18 -29.55 -1.30
#